data_AF-A0A7C3ME98-F1
#
_entry.id   AF-A0A7C3ME98-F1
#
_cell.length_a   1.000
_cell.length_b   1.000
_cell.length_c   1.000
_cell.angle_alpha   90.00
_cell.angle_beta   90.00
_cell.angle_gamma   90.00
#
_symmetry.space_group_name_H-M   'P 1'
#
loop_
_entity.id
_entity.type
_entity.pdbx_description
1 polymer ?
#
loop_
_entity_poly.entity_id
_entity_poly.type
_entity_poly.pdbx_seq_one_letter_code
_entity_poly.pdbx_strand_id
1 'polypeptide(L)' 'MNRFKWHPGLDFSKVKILYIDRPKGYGEISGDEIEDIGHMFLYLRSGNVIPHHRIVEIRYGDEVVWKKS' A
#
# COMPACT_ATOMS: atom_id res chain seq x y z
N MET A 1 -11.06 5.18 -11.17
CA MET A 1 -9.99 4.85 -10.20
C MET A 1 -8.80 4.28 -10.97
N ASN A 2 -8.14 5.12 -11.78
CA ASN A 2 -7.13 4.70 -12.78
C ASN A 2 -6.03 5.77 -12.92
N ARG A 3 -5.54 6.32 -11.81
CA ARG A 3 -4.45 7.32 -11.80
C ARG A 3 -3.17 6.90 -11.06
N PHE A 4 -3.10 5.65 -10.59
CA PHE A 4 -1.86 5.10 -9.99
C PHE A 4 -1.31 3.89 -10.75
N LYS A 5 -1.75 3.69 -12.00
CA LYS A 5 -1.04 2.80 -12.91
C LYS A 5 0.14 3.57 -13.51
N TRP A 6 1.28 3.46 -12.82
CA TRP A 6 2.63 3.46 -13.42
C TRP A 6 3.06 4.75 -14.14
N HIS A 7 3.35 5.81 -13.38
CA HIS A 7 4.23 6.85 -13.90
C HIS A 7 5.68 6.39 -13.69
N PRO A 8 6.56 6.34 -14.71
CA PRO A 8 7.96 5.90 -14.58
C PRO A 8 8.83 6.79 -13.68
N GLY A 9 8.25 7.80 -13.02
CA GLY A 9 8.92 8.68 -12.06
C GLY A 9 8.42 8.54 -10.62
N LEU A 10 7.50 7.62 -10.35
CA LEU A 10 7.06 7.32 -8.98
C LEU A 10 8.07 6.36 -8.33
N ASP A 11 8.77 6.88 -7.34
CA ASP A 11 9.73 6.12 -6.54
C ASP A 11 8.97 5.32 -5.48
N PHE A 12 8.80 4.02 -5.70
CA PHE A 12 8.04 3.14 -4.80
C PHE A 12 8.63 3.06 -3.40
N SER A 13 9.93 3.36 -3.22
CA SER A 13 10.55 3.42 -1.89
C SER A 13 9.99 4.54 -1.01
N LYS A 14 9.34 5.53 -1.63
CA LYS A 14 8.66 6.63 -0.92
C LYS A 14 7.22 6.31 -0.55
N VAL A 15 6.67 5.20 -1.06
CA VAL A 15 5.29 4.80 -0.75
C VAL A 15 5.26 4.13 0.61
N LYS A 16 4.33 4.55 1.46
CA LYS A 16 3.99 3.85 2.69
C LYS A 16 2.51 3.53 2.72
N ILE A 17 2.17 2.30 3.08
CA ILE A 17 0.80 1.82 3.15
C ILE A 17 0.48 1.41 4.58
N LEU A 18 -0.48 2.10 5.19
CA LEU A 18 -1.03 1.74 6.48
C LEU A 18 -2.27 0.86 6.27
N TYR A 19 -2.31 -0.28 6.96
CA TYR A 19 -3.42 -1.22 6.87
C TYR A 19 -3.83 -1.74 8.26
N ILE A 20 -5.06 -2.22 8.35
CA ILE A 20 -5.58 -2.86 9.56
C ILE A 20 -5.01 -4.28 9.64
N ASP A 21 -4.19 -4.55 10.66
CA ASP A 21 -3.65 -5.88 10.97
C ASP A 21 -4.38 -6.43 12.21
N ARG A 22 -5.18 -7.48 12.06
CA ARG A 22 -5.91 -8.07 13.19
C ARG A 22 -5.16 -9.29 13.72
N PRO A 23 -4.92 -9.39 15.04
CA PRO A 23 -5.45 -8.55 16.13
C PRO A 23 -4.57 -7.35 16.53
N LYS A 24 -3.45 -7.11 15.86
CA LYS A 24 -2.40 -6.15 16.27
C LYS A 24 -2.80 -4.66 16.17
N GLY A 25 -3.92 -4.34 15.53
CA GLY A 25 -4.38 -2.98 15.26
C GLY A 25 -4.03 -2.56 13.84
N TYR A 26 -2.84 -1.98 13.67
CA TYR A 26 -2.34 -1.48 12.38
C TYR A 26 -0.96 -2.03 12.06
N GLY A 27 -0.70 -2.21 10.77
CA GLY A 27 0.64 -2.44 10.22
C GLY A 27 0.95 -1.40 9.15
N GLU A 28 2.24 -1.15 8.94
CA GLU A 28 2.76 -0.30 7.86
C GLU A 28 3.70 -1.14 7.00
N ILE A 29 3.64 -0.96 5.68
CA ILE A 29 4.63 -1.50 4.74
C ILE A 29 5.17 -0.39 3.82
N SER A 30 6.41 -0.57 3.36
CA SER A 30 6.98 0.20 2.27
C SER A 30 6.47 -0.31 0.91
N GLY A 31 6.41 0.56 -0.09
CA GLY A 31 6.17 0.18 -1.47
C GLY A 31 7.22 -0.80 -2.01
N ASP A 32 8.45 -0.78 -1.49
CA ASP A 32 9.52 -1.73 -1.88
C ASP A 32 9.19 -3.18 -1.51
N GLU A 33 8.34 -3.37 -0.50
CA GLU A 33 7.90 -4.69 -0.05
C GLU A 33 6.83 -5.28 -0.96
N ILE A 34 6.23 -4.46 -1.85
CA ILE A 34 5.20 -4.90 -2.78
C ILE A 34 5.85 -5.61 -3.96
N GLU A 35 5.41 -6.83 -4.19
CA GLU A 35 5.76 -7.62 -5.37
C GLU A 35 4.77 -7.38 -6.50
N ASP A 36 3.46 -7.42 -6.20
CA ASP A 36 2.40 -7.19 -7.18
C ASP A 36 1.17 -6.51 -6.55
N ILE A 37 0.43 -5.76 -7.38
CA ILE A 37 -0.82 -5.08 -7.02
C ILE A 37 -1.95 -5.74 -7.81
N GLY A 38 -2.58 -6.74 -7.19
CA GLY A 38 -3.71 -7.46 -7.76
C GLY A 38 -5.01 -6.68 -7.71
N HIS A 39 -6.10 -7.27 -8.19
CA HIS A 39 -7.42 -6.62 -8.19
C HIS A 39 -7.97 -6.36 -6.78
N MET A 40 -7.76 -7.29 -5.84
CA MET A 40 -8.30 -7.23 -4.47
C MET A 40 -7.23 -7.20 -3.38
N PHE A 41 -5.97 -7.44 -3.74
CA PHE A 41 -4.90 -7.70 -2.79
C PHE A 41 -3.59 -7.05 -3.24
N LEU A 42 -2.78 -6.65 -2.26
CA LEU A 42 -1.35 -6.43 -2.41
C LEU A 42 -0.61 -7.71 -2.06
N TYR A 43 0.27 -8.15 -2.94
CA TYR A 43 1.17 -9.28 -2.73
C TYR A 43 2.54 -8.74 -2.33
N LEU A 44 3.05 -9.19 -1.19
CA LEU A 44 4.35 -8.76 -0.68
C LEU A 44 5.43 -9.77 -1.02
N ARG A 45 6.65 -9.30 -1.18
CA ARG A 45 7.85 -10.12 -1.40
C ARG A 45 8.10 -11.13 -0.28
N SER A 46 7.54 -10.90 0.90
CA SER A 46 7.57 -11.84 2.04
C SER A 46 6.64 -13.05 1.87
N GLY A 47 5.79 -13.06 0.83
CA GLY A 47 4.70 -14.02 0.64
C GLY A 47 3.41 -13.65 1.37
N ASN A 48 3.43 -12.59 2.19
CA ASN A 48 2.23 -12.07 2.85
C ASN A 48 1.31 -11.36 1.86
N VAL A 49 0.01 -11.34 2.17
CA VAL A 49 -1.03 -10.75 1.32
C VAL A 49 -1.89 -9.78 2.12
N ILE A 50 -2.05 -8.56 1.62
CA ILE A 50 -2.87 -7.52 2.26
C ILE A 50 -4.12 -7.26 1.40
N PRO A 51 -5.34 -7.53 1.90
CA PRO A 51 -6.56 -7.15 1.20
C PRO A 51 -6.73 -5.64 1.11
N HIS A 52 -7.13 -5.12 -0.06
CA HIS A 52 -7.32 -3.69 -0.30
C HIS A 52 -8.27 -3.02 0.68
N HIS A 53 -9.35 -3.71 1.08
CA HIS A 53 -10.34 -3.16 2.02
C HIS A 53 -9.77 -2.89 3.42
N ARG A 54 -8.58 -3.43 3.74
CA ARG A 54 -7.86 -3.19 5.00
C ARG A 54 -6.91 -1.99 4.91
N ILE A 55 -6.58 -1.51 3.72
CA ILE A 55 -5.77 -0.30 3.56
C ILE A 55 -6.57 0.89 4.05
N VAL A 56 -5.97 1.68 4.92
CA VAL A 56 -6.61 2.87 5.53
C VAL A 56 -5.92 4.16 5.14
N GLU A 57 -4.65 4.11 4.74
CA GLU A 57 -3.89 5.29 4.33
C GLU A 57 -2.76 4.89 3.37
N ILE A 58 -2.52 5.74 2.36
CA ILE A 58 -1.37 5.64 1.47
C ILE A 58 -0.67 6.99 1.52
N ARG A 59 0.64 6.98 1.78
CA ARG A 59 1.51 8.15 1.77
C ARG A 59 2.56 8.05 0.68
N TYR A 60 2.98 9.21 0.17
CA TYR A 60 4.15 9.35 -0.68
C TYR A 60 5.09 10.36 -0.04
N GLY A 61 6.19 9.89 0.55
CA GLY A 61 6.97 10.69 1.49
C GLY A 61 6.12 11.08 2.70
N ASP A 62 6.08 12.37 3.02
CA ASP A 62 5.31 12.91 4.14
C ASP A 62 3.85 13.28 3.79
N GLU A 63 3.46 13.15 2.52
CA GLU A 63 2.13 13.54 2.03
C GLU A 63 1.15 12.35 2.05
N VAL A 64 -0.04 12.55 2.62
CA VAL A 64 -1.14 11.59 2.53
C VAL A 64 -1.85 11.77 1.19
N VAL A 65 -1.63 10.83 0.27
CA VAL A 65 -2.21 10.86 -1.09
C VAL A 65 -3.56 10.16 -1.18
N TRP A 66 -3.86 9.29 -0.21
CA TRP A 66 -5.16 8.64 -0.07
C TRP A 66 -5.41 8.23 1.38
N LYS A 67 -6.66 8.37 1.82
CA LYS A 67 -7.11 7.93 3.13
C LYS A 67 -8.54 7.39 3.04
N LYS A 68 -8.80 6.30 3.75
CA LYS A 68 -10.14 5.72 3.87
C LYS A 68 -11.04 6.69 4.64
N SER A 69 -12.19 7.03 4.05
CA SER A 69 -13.24 7.86 4.65
C SER A 69 -14.28 7.01 5.39
#